data_AF-A0A1R1I7I2-F1
#
_entry.id   AF-A0A1R1I7I2-F1
#
_cell.length_a   1.000
_cell.length_b   1.000
_cell.length_c   1.000
_cell.angle_alpha   90.00
_cell.angle_beta   90.00
_cell.angle_gamma   90.00
#
_symmetry.space_group_name_H-M   'P 1'
#
loop_
_entity.id
_entity.type
_entity.pdbx_description
1 polymer ?
#
loop_
_entity_poly.entity_id
_entity_poly.type
_entity_poly.pdbx_seq_one_letter_code
_entity_poly.pdbx_strand_id
1 'polypeptide(L)'
;MKASNLHDAWASPDNTRLTPKQFSFRLPIHVAAKIAALCEMYPQKSRTQIIADLLTSALDELEQNLPEAIGHPLPPEEEHHERFVAEHLGEAYEPLFYLGGPRGTFRSLANKHFFELEGELGNEKPEPLFKDQYVTEQQFKK
;
A
#
# COMPACT_ATOMS: atom_id res chain seq x y z
N MET A 1 6.29 -6.53 -1.08
CA MET A 1 7.24 -7.64 -1.37
C MET A 1 7.11 -8.03 -2.84
N LYS A 2 8.17 -8.49 -3.53
CA LYS A 2 8.02 -8.94 -4.92
C LYS A 2 7.36 -10.31 -4.97
N ALA A 3 6.45 -10.53 -5.92
CA ALA A 3 5.77 -11.82 -6.08
C ALA A 3 6.75 -12.99 -6.28
N SER A 4 7.92 -12.73 -6.90
CA SER A 4 9.00 -13.71 -7.07
C SER A 4 9.56 -14.26 -5.76
N ASN A 5 9.44 -13.53 -4.65
CA ASN A 5 10.08 -13.86 -3.37
C ASN A 5 9.09 -14.46 -2.36
N LEU A 6 7.84 -14.69 -2.76
CA LEU A 6 6.81 -15.28 -1.88
C LEU A 6 7.12 -16.73 -1.49
N HIS A 7 7.90 -17.44 -2.32
CA HIS A 7 8.29 -18.82 -2.05
C HIS A 7 9.06 -18.98 -0.72
N ASP A 8 9.84 -17.97 -0.32
CA ASP A 8 10.58 -17.95 0.94
C ASP A 8 9.66 -17.70 2.15
N ALA A 9 8.69 -16.79 1.99
CA ALA A 9 7.74 -16.44 3.04
C ALA A 9 6.77 -17.60 3.35
N TRP A 10 6.38 -18.38 2.34
CA TRP A 10 5.48 -19.51 2.52
C TRP A 10 6.05 -20.68 3.34
N ALA A 11 7.35 -20.67 3.64
CA ALA A 11 7.97 -21.65 4.54
C ALA A 11 7.77 -21.33 6.04
N SER A 12 7.27 -20.15 6.40
CA SER A 12 7.11 -19.69 7.80
C SER A 12 5.64 -19.51 8.22
N PRO A 13 5.31 -19.62 9.52
CA PRO A 13 3.94 -19.35 10.01
C PRO A 13 3.61 -17.85 9.95
N ASP A 14 2.48 -17.50 9.31
CA ASP A 14 2.02 -16.11 9.11
C ASP A 14 0.74 -15.81 9.90
N ASN A 15 0.63 -14.55 10.34
CA ASN A 15 -0.49 -14.01 11.12
C ASN A 15 -1.12 -12.82 10.38
N THR A 16 -1.87 -13.09 9.31
CA THR A 16 -2.51 -12.05 8.49
C THR A 16 -3.94 -11.76 8.99
N ARG A 17 -4.26 -10.49 9.26
CA ARG A 17 -5.64 -10.05 9.55
C ARG A 17 -6.44 -10.02 8.24
N LEU A 18 -7.57 -10.72 8.21
CA LEU A 18 -8.45 -10.82 7.05
C LEU A 18 -9.65 -9.90 7.20
N THR A 19 -10.19 -9.42 6.07
CA THR A 19 -11.45 -8.69 6.04
C THR A 19 -12.60 -9.58 6.52
N PRO A 20 -13.66 -9.01 7.13
CA PRO A 20 -14.78 -9.80 7.64
C PRO A 20 -15.68 -10.34 6.50
N LYS A 21 -15.64 -9.70 5.33
CA LYS A 21 -16.38 -10.11 4.13
C LYS A 21 -15.57 -11.11 3.30
N GLN A 22 -16.26 -12.14 2.82
CA GLN A 22 -15.70 -13.07 1.83
C GLN A 22 -15.88 -12.49 0.42
N PHE A 23 -14.78 -12.37 -0.32
CA PHE A 23 -14.80 -12.03 -1.73
C PHE A 23 -14.82 -13.32 -2.58
N SER A 24 -15.75 -13.39 -3.53
CA SER A 24 -15.83 -14.51 -4.48
C SER A 24 -15.83 -13.98 -5.90
N PHE A 25 -14.87 -14.44 -6.71
CA PHE A 25 -14.74 -14.06 -8.13
C PHE A 25 -14.38 -15.29 -8.96
N ARG A 26 -14.75 -15.27 -10.24
CA ARG A 26 -14.40 -16.34 -11.18
C ARG A 26 -13.03 -16.06 -11.79
N LEU A 27 -12.16 -17.06 -11.75
CA LEU A 27 -10.82 -16.98 -12.32
C LEU A 27 -10.76 -17.53 -13.74
N PRO A 28 -9.90 -16.95 -14.61
CA PRO A 28 -9.51 -17.62 -15.85
C PRO A 28 -8.90 -19.00 -15.56
N ILE A 29 -9.21 -19.98 -16.42
CA ILE A 29 -8.84 -21.39 -16.17
C ILE A 29 -7.33 -21.60 -15.97
N HIS A 30 -6.50 -20.86 -16.71
CA HIS A 30 -5.04 -20.95 -16.59
C HIS A 30 -4.52 -20.39 -15.27
N VAL A 31 -5.18 -19.37 -14.69
CA VAL A 31 -4.84 -18.82 -13.37
C VAL A 31 -5.24 -19.82 -12.29
N ALA A 32 -6.44 -20.40 -12.40
CA ALA A 32 -6.92 -21.43 -11.47
C ALA A 32 -5.99 -22.66 -11.45
N ALA A 33 -5.52 -23.11 -12.62
CA ALA A 33 -4.58 -24.21 -12.73
C ALA A 33 -3.23 -23.90 -12.04
N LYS A 34 -2.69 -22.70 -12.22
CA LYS A 34 -1.45 -22.26 -11.54
C LYS A 34 -1.62 -22.20 -10.02
N ILE A 35 -2.74 -21.69 -9.53
CA ILE A 35 -3.03 -21.65 -8.08
C ILE A 35 -3.16 -23.07 -7.53
N ALA A 36 -3.82 -23.98 -8.24
CA ALA A 36 -3.92 -25.37 -7.83
C ALA A 36 -2.53 -26.03 -7.71
N ALA A 37 -1.66 -25.82 -8.69
CA ALA A 37 -0.28 -26.31 -8.64
C ALA A 37 0.50 -25.73 -7.44
N LEU A 38 0.34 -24.44 -7.12
CA LEU A 38 0.96 -23.84 -5.94
C LEU A 38 0.45 -24.45 -4.62
N CYS A 39 -0.85 -24.74 -4.53
CA CYS A 39 -1.40 -25.42 -3.35
C CYS A 39 -0.84 -26.84 -3.17
N GLU A 40 -0.58 -27.57 -4.28
CA GLU A 40 0.06 -28.88 -4.23
C GLU A 40 1.54 -28.79 -3.83
N MET A 41 2.26 -27.78 -4.31
CA MET A 41 3.66 -27.53 -3.96
C MET A 41 3.85 -27.12 -2.49
N TYR A 42 2.88 -26.37 -1.94
CA TYR A 42 2.95 -25.80 -0.58
C TYR A 42 1.73 -26.25 0.27
N PRO A 43 1.64 -27.53 0.67
CA PRO A 43 0.46 -28.08 1.33
C PRO A 43 0.20 -27.51 2.74
N GLN A 44 1.22 -26.88 3.35
CA GLN A 44 1.11 -26.23 4.66
C GLN A 44 0.43 -24.86 4.60
N LYS A 45 0.22 -24.30 3.40
CA LYS A 45 -0.43 -23.00 3.21
C LYS A 45 -1.82 -23.20 2.62
N SER A 46 -2.79 -22.51 3.19
CA SER A 46 -4.15 -22.51 2.65
C SER A 46 -4.19 -21.79 1.31
N ARG A 47 -5.13 -22.17 0.45
CA ARG A 47 -5.39 -21.46 -0.81
C ARG A 47 -5.62 -19.96 -0.60
N THR A 48 -6.31 -19.59 0.49
CA THR A 48 -6.55 -18.19 0.86
C THR A 48 -5.25 -17.45 1.12
N GLN A 49 -4.31 -18.03 1.87
CA GLN A 49 -2.99 -17.42 2.12
C GLN A 49 -2.22 -17.22 0.82
N ILE A 50 -2.10 -18.26 -0.01
CA ILE A 50 -1.39 -18.17 -1.29
C ILE A 50 -1.96 -17.06 -2.18
N ILE A 51 -3.29 -17.00 -2.30
CA ILE A 51 -3.96 -15.97 -3.12
C ILE A 51 -3.77 -14.57 -2.50
N ALA A 52 -3.93 -14.44 -1.18
CA ALA A 52 -3.77 -13.16 -0.49
C ALA A 52 -2.34 -12.61 -0.68
N ASP A 53 -1.33 -13.45 -0.53
CA ASP A 53 0.07 -13.05 -0.66
C ASP A 53 0.44 -12.67 -2.09
N LEU A 54 -0.07 -13.44 -3.08
CA LEU A 54 0.09 -13.10 -4.50
C LEU A 54 -0.57 -11.77 -4.85
N LEU A 55 -1.81 -11.54 -4.39
CA LEU A 55 -2.52 -10.29 -4.63
C LEU A 55 -1.82 -9.10 -3.96
N THR A 56 -1.38 -9.28 -2.72
CA THR A 56 -0.65 -8.26 -1.96
C THR A 56 0.63 -7.88 -2.71
N SER A 57 1.41 -8.88 -3.12
CA SER A 57 2.66 -8.64 -3.85
C SER A 57 2.44 -7.99 -5.21
N ALA A 58 1.39 -8.39 -5.94
CA ALA A 58 1.07 -7.80 -7.23
C ALA A 58 0.57 -6.35 -7.12
N LEU A 59 -0.21 -6.04 -6.08
CA LEU A 59 -0.67 -4.67 -5.81
C LEU A 59 0.48 -3.77 -5.35
N ASP A 60 1.36 -4.26 -4.48
CA ASP A 60 2.58 -3.56 -4.07
C ASP A 60 3.46 -3.24 -5.28
N GLU A 61 3.69 -4.22 -6.15
CA GLU A 61 4.52 -4.05 -7.34
C GLU A 61 3.86 -3.09 -8.34
N LEU A 62 2.54 -3.18 -8.54
CA LEU A 62 1.81 -2.24 -9.38
C LEU A 62 1.95 -0.81 -8.85
N GLU A 63 1.72 -0.61 -7.55
CA GLU A 63 1.82 0.69 -6.87
C GLU A 63 3.20 1.32 -7.07
N GLN A 64 4.26 0.55 -6.91
CA GLN A 64 5.65 1.01 -7.05
C GLN A 64 5.99 1.44 -8.48
N ASN A 65 5.29 0.91 -9.47
CA ASN A 65 5.51 1.21 -10.89
C ASN A 65 4.53 2.26 -11.44
N LEU A 66 3.59 2.77 -10.62
CA LEU A 66 2.69 3.84 -11.06
C LEU A 66 3.45 5.16 -11.25
N PRO A 67 3.14 5.94 -12.29
CA PRO A 67 3.73 7.26 -12.47
C PRO A 67 3.43 8.17 -11.28
N GLU A 68 4.45 8.85 -10.81
CA GLU A 68 4.38 9.86 -9.75
C GLU A 68 4.62 11.25 -10.33
N ALA A 69 4.00 12.25 -9.71
CA ALA A 69 4.18 13.66 -10.06
C ALA A 69 4.07 14.52 -8.79
N ILE A 70 4.49 15.78 -8.88
CA ILE A 70 4.21 16.76 -7.83
C ILE A 70 2.71 17.09 -7.85
N GLY A 71 2.05 16.99 -6.71
CA GLY A 71 0.65 17.37 -6.51
C GLY A 71 0.48 18.82 -6.06
N HIS A 72 -0.59 19.10 -5.34
CA HIS A 72 -0.85 20.43 -4.79
C HIS A 72 0.08 20.72 -3.60
N PRO A 73 0.45 22.00 -3.35
CA PRO A 73 1.20 22.37 -2.16
C PRO A 73 0.38 22.08 -0.91
N LEU A 74 1.05 21.73 0.18
CA LEU A 74 0.36 21.52 1.46
C LEU A 74 -0.16 22.86 2.00
N PRO A 75 -1.31 22.86 2.69
CA PRO A 75 -1.78 24.03 3.37
C PRO A 75 -0.85 24.38 4.55
N PRO A 76 -0.71 25.68 4.91
CA PRO A 76 0.20 26.12 5.98
C PRO A 76 -0.05 25.46 7.35
N GLU A 77 -1.27 25.01 7.60
CA GLU A 77 -1.65 24.31 8.84
C GLU A 77 -1.03 22.91 8.93
N GLU A 78 -0.90 22.21 7.81
CA GLU A 78 -0.32 20.86 7.75
C GLU A 78 1.21 20.90 7.76
N GLU A 79 1.83 21.89 7.11
CA GLU A 79 3.29 22.08 7.11
C GLU A 79 3.83 22.72 8.41
N HIS A 80 2.97 23.16 9.33
CA HIS A 80 3.38 23.95 10.50
C HIS A 80 4.45 23.25 11.34
N HIS A 81 4.28 21.94 11.57
CA HIS A 81 5.22 21.15 12.35
C HIS A 81 6.60 21.07 11.67
N GLU A 82 6.63 20.83 10.37
CA GLU A 82 7.88 20.70 9.60
C GLU A 82 8.62 22.03 9.51
N ARG A 83 7.89 23.13 9.31
CA ARG A 83 8.44 24.49 9.36
C ARG A 83 9.06 24.79 10.72
N PHE A 84 8.35 24.46 11.80
CA PHE A 84 8.84 24.66 13.16
C PHE A 84 10.11 23.84 13.44
N VAL A 85 10.15 22.58 12.98
CA VAL A 85 11.33 21.71 13.12
C VAL A 85 12.52 22.28 12.34
N ALA A 86 12.32 22.71 11.09
CA ALA A 86 13.37 23.32 10.28
C ALA A 86 13.95 24.59 10.94
N GLU A 87 13.06 25.47 11.45
CA GLU A 87 13.47 26.67 12.17
C GLU A 87 14.28 26.33 13.45
N HIS A 88 13.83 25.34 14.22
CA HIS A 88 14.51 24.92 15.45
C HIS A 88 15.89 24.33 15.19
N LEU A 89 16.06 23.62 14.06
CA LEU A 89 17.33 23.05 13.63
C LEU A 89 18.25 24.06 12.92
N GLY A 90 17.74 25.26 12.61
CA GLY A 90 18.47 26.27 11.83
C GLY A 90 18.64 25.90 10.36
N GLU A 91 17.79 25.02 9.84
CA GLU A 91 17.81 24.55 8.45
C GLU A 91 16.83 25.35 7.58
N ALA A 92 17.08 25.38 6.27
CA ALA A 92 16.16 25.99 5.33
C ALA A 92 14.92 25.09 5.18
N TYR A 93 13.73 25.66 5.35
CA TYR A 93 12.48 24.94 5.13
C TYR A 93 12.30 24.59 3.64
N GLU A 94 12.03 23.31 3.36
CA GLU A 94 11.67 22.83 2.03
C GLU A 94 10.14 22.67 1.91
N PRO A 95 9.48 23.36 0.96
CA PRO A 95 8.04 23.23 0.75
C PRO A 95 7.62 21.80 0.41
N LEU A 96 6.54 21.34 1.04
CA LEU A 96 5.97 20.02 0.79
C LEU A 96 4.75 20.10 -0.13
N PHE A 97 4.62 19.06 -0.94
CA PHE A 97 3.52 18.88 -1.87
C PHE A 97 2.91 17.51 -1.64
N TYR A 98 1.61 17.38 -1.92
CA TYR A 98 1.02 16.06 -1.97
C TYR A 98 1.66 15.24 -3.09
N LEU A 99 1.78 13.93 -2.88
CA LEU A 99 2.13 12.99 -3.94
C LEU A 99 1.03 13.05 -4.99
N GLY A 100 1.39 13.49 -6.18
CA GLY A 100 0.53 13.61 -7.34
C GLY A 100 0.67 12.44 -8.31
N GLY A 101 -0.01 12.57 -9.45
CA GLY A 101 -0.04 11.55 -10.49
C GLY A 101 -0.90 10.32 -10.14
N PRO A 102 -0.92 9.30 -11.03
CA PRO A 102 -1.63 8.05 -10.80
C PRO A 102 -1.29 7.36 -9.46
N ARG A 103 -0.01 7.39 -9.05
CA ARG A 103 0.43 6.83 -7.77
C ARG A 103 -0.21 7.55 -6.58
N GLY A 104 -0.17 8.89 -6.59
CA GLY A 104 -0.80 9.72 -5.57
C GLY A 104 -2.31 9.47 -5.46
N THR A 105 -2.99 9.42 -6.61
CA THR A 105 -4.44 9.15 -6.67
C THR A 105 -4.76 7.75 -6.12
N PHE A 106 -3.97 6.73 -6.50
CA PHE A 106 -4.14 5.37 -6.00
C PHE A 106 -4.00 5.31 -4.47
N ARG A 107 -2.94 5.88 -3.90
CA ARG A 107 -2.71 5.89 -2.44
C ARG A 107 -3.84 6.60 -1.68
N SER A 108 -4.31 7.73 -2.19
CA SER A 108 -5.41 8.49 -1.59
C SER A 108 -6.72 7.67 -1.58
N LEU A 109 -7.09 7.08 -2.71
CA LEU A 109 -8.29 6.24 -2.82
C LEU A 109 -8.19 4.96 -1.99
N ALA A 110 -7.00 4.35 -1.94
CA ALA A 110 -6.75 3.17 -1.11
C ALA A 110 -6.93 3.49 0.37
N ASN A 111 -6.40 4.62 0.87
CA ASN A 111 -6.64 5.07 2.25
C ASN A 111 -8.13 5.29 2.52
N LYS A 112 -8.86 5.93 1.59
CA LYS A 112 -10.30 6.14 1.74
C LYS A 112 -11.05 4.81 1.95
N HIS A 113 -10.82 3.83 1.07
CA HIS A 113 -11.48 2.53 1.19
C HIS A 113 -10.99 1.73 2.40
N PHE A 114 -9.73 1.88 2.78
CA PHE A 114 -9.20 1.26 4.00
C PHE A 114 -9.91 1.78 5.25
N PHE A 115 -10.13 3.09 5.36
CA PHE A 115 -10.89 3.68 6.46
C PHE A 115 -12.33 3.22 6.52
N GLU A 116 -13.01 3.09 5.37
CA GLU A 116 -14.36 2.53 5.30
C GLU A 116 -14.38 1.09 5.85
N LEU A 117 -13.42 0.25 5.44
CA LEU A 117 -13.32 -1.15 5.89
C LEU A 117 -12.94 -1.28 7.37
N GLU A 118 -12.03 -0.44 7.87
CA GLU A 118 -11.66 -0.40 9.29
C GLU A 118 -12.83 0.07 10.16
N GLY A 119 -13.63 1.03 9.67
CA GLY A 119 -14.88 1.46 10.32
C GLY A 119 -15.90 0.32 10.42
N GLU A 120 -16.05 -0.50 9.36
CA GLU A 120 -16.90 -1.71 9.40
C GLU A 120 -16.42 -2.74 10.44
N LEU A 121 -15.11 -2.76 10.73
CA LEU A 121 -14.49 -3.60 11.76
C LEU A 121 -14.56 -3.00 13.17
N GLY A 122 -15.16 -1.82 13.34
CA GLY A 122 -15.28 -1.12 14.62
C GLY A 122 -14.04 -0.34 15.03
N ASN A 123 -13.09 -0.11 14.12
CA ASN A 123 -11.97 0.77 14.37
C ASN A 123 -12.35 2.22 14.00
N GLU A 124 -12.56 3.06 15.00
CA GLU A 124 -12.99 4.45 14.82
C GLU A 124 -11.86 5.40 14.43
N LYS A 125 -10.60 5.03 14.66
CA LYS A 125 -9.41 5.86 14.37
C LYS A 125 -8.26 5.02 13.78
N PRO A 126 -8.46 4.41 12.61
CA PRO A 126 -7.39 3.71 11.90
C PRO A 126 -6.27 4.68 11.48
N GLU A 127 -5.02 4.24 11.60
CA GLU A 127 -3.92 4.89 10.91
C GLU A 127 -4.06 4.70 9.39
N PRO A 128 -3.62 5.66 8.56
CA PRO A 128 -3.65 5.51 7.11
C PRO A 128 -2.79 4.32 6.65
N LEU A 129 -3.29 3.59 5.65
CA LEU A 129 -2.56 2.50 5.00
C LEU A 129 -1.25 3.01 4.36
N PHE A 130 -1.32 4.17 3.70
CA PHE A 130 -0.16 4.89 3.15
C PHE A 130 0.07 6.17 3.96
N LYS A 131 1.16 6.20 4.73
CA LYS A 131 1.58 7.36 5.55
C LYS A 131 2.30 8.44 4.72
N ASP A 132 3.14 8.03 3.78
CA ASP A 132 3.97 8.94 2.98
C ASP A 132 3.20 9.44 1.76
N GLN A 133 2.41 10.51 1.97
CA GLN A 133 1.69 11.21 0.90
C GLN A 133 2.32 12.55 0.54
N TYR A 134 3.52 12.85 1.03
CA TYR A 134 4.18 14.13 0.83
C TYR A 134 5.50 13.98 0.09
N VAL A 135 5.79 14.94 -0.77
CA VAL A 135 6.99 15.00 -1.61
C VAL A 135 7.55 16.41 -1.66
N THR A 136 8.87 16.54 -1.87
CA THR A 136 9.52 17.84 -2.11
C THR A 136 9.76 18.06 -3.60
N GLU A 137 9.92 19.30 -4.04
CA GLU A 137 10.28 19.58 -5.44
C GLU A 137 11.62 18.94 -5.84
N GLN A 138 12.56 18.81 -4.90
CA GLN A 138 13.89 18.26 -5.17
C GLN A 138 13.83 16.79 -5.59
N GLN A 139 12.85 16.02 -5.09
CA GLN A 139 12.65 14.62 -5.46
C GLN A 139 12.28 14.43 -6.95
N PHE A 140 11.77 15.47 -7.60
CA PHE A 140 11.34 15.45 -9.01
C PHE A 140 12.23 16.30 -9.93
N LYS A 141 13.18 17.07 -9.39
CA LYS A 141 14.21 17.76 -10.17
C LYS A 141 15.33 16.77 -10.53
N LYS A 142 15.24 16.18 -11.72
CA LYS A 142 16.34 15.43 -12.36
C LYS A 142 17.40 16.36 -12.93
#